data_AF-A0A0F7RU16-F1
#
_entry.id   AF-A0A0F7RU16-F1
#
_cell.length_a   1.000
_cell.length_b   1.000
_cell.length_c   1.000
_cell.angle_alpha   90.00
_cell.angle_beta   90.00
_cell.angle_gamma   90.00
#
_symmetry.space_group_name_H-M   'P 1'
#
loop_
_entity.id
_entity.type
_entity.pdbx_description
1 polymer ?
#
loop_
_entity_poly.entity_id
_entity_poly.type
_entity_poly.pdbx_seq_one_letter_code
_entity_poly.pdbx_strand_id
1 'polypeptide(L)'
;MPSDLAYWIISVPLEDSDPHRMFSELGSKLLSDGGSASNDFGQLSFPPLKTGTLESLISLSEDLPKLDGQYTQIVAKIIDTLRALLNNDEAALAQHVLVNEQSLDDYMLGWSWNTGKYRADRGLRETVETLGKELNSIDN
;
A
#
# COMPACT_ATOMS: atom_id res chain seq x y z
N MET A 1 7.20 15.91 12.73
CA MET A 1 7.18 15.96 11.25
C MET A 1 7.14 14.52 10.77
N PRO A 2 6.40 14.19 9.70
CA PRO A 2 6.52 12.89 9.05
C PRO A 2 7.99 12.65 8.69
N SER A 3 8.44 11.40 8.72
CA SER A 3 9.79 11.05 8.27
C SER A 3 9.97 11.37 6.78
N ASP A 4 11.20 11.61 6.34
CA ASP A 4 11.52 11.85 4.92
C ASP A 4 11.18 10.64 4.01
N LEU A 5 10.92 9.48 4.61
CA LEU A 5 10.48 8.23 3.94
C LEU A 5 8.96 8.02 3.98
N ALA A 6 8.17 9.04 4.32
CA ALA A 6 6.72 8.91 4.45
C ALA A 6 6.02 9.04 3.08
N TYR A 7 5.22 8.03 2.73
CA TYR A 7 4.32 8.09 1.59
C TYR A 7 2.94 8.58 2.02
N TRP A 8 2.32 9.39 1.17
CA TRP A 8 0.95 9.87 1.36
C TRP A 8 0.03 9.18 0.38
N ILE A 9 -0.96 8.46 0.90
CA ILE A 9 -2.02 7.87 0.08
C ILE A 9 -3.23 8.80 0.17
N ILE A 10 -3.67 9.29 -0.98
CA ILE A 10 -4.83 10.17 -1.10
C ILE A 10 -5.87 9.53 -2.01
N SER A 11 -7.15 9.74 -1.67
CA SER A 11 -8.28 9.34 -2.48
C SER A 11 -9.16 10.56 -2.71
N VAL A 12 -9.56 10.78 -3.95
CA VAL A 12 -10.42 11.88 -4.37
C VAL A 12 -11.62 11.33 -5.13
N PRO A 13 -12.82 11.91 -4.97
CA PRO A 13 -13.96 11.54 -5.79
C PRO A 13 -13.67 11.87 -7.25
N LEU A 14 -14.09 11.00 -8.17
CA LEU A 14 -13.92 11.23 -9.60
C LEU A 14 -15.00 12.18 -10.10
N GLU A 15 -14.60 13.33 -10.64
CA GLU A 15 -15.46 14.16 -11.46
C GLU A 15 -15.62 13.50 -12.85
N ASP A 16 -16.86 13.46 -13.36
CA ASP A 16 -17.21 12.85 -14.65
C ASP A 16 -16.85 11.35 -14.83
N SER A 17 -16.46 10.65 -13.75
CA SER A 17 -16.01 9.26 -13.76
C SER A 17 -14.78 8.97 -14.65
N ASP A 18 -13.92 9.97 -14.90
CA ASP A 18 -12.66 9.82 -15.65
C ASP A 18 -11.43 9.87 -14.72
N PRO A 19 -10.82 8.71 -14.37
CA PRO A 19 -9.63 8.67 -13.53
C PRO A 19 -8.40 9.34 -14.14
N HIS A 20 -8.24 9.28 -15.47
CA HIS A 20 -7.05 9.80 -16.14
C HIS A 20 -7.05 11.33 -16.14
N ARG A 21 -8.21 11.93 -16.40
CA ARG A 21 -8.39 13.38 -16.34
C ARG A 21 -8.14 13.90 -14.92
N MET A 22 -8.74 13.27 -13.91
CA MET A 22 -8.56 13.66 -12.51
C MET A 22 -7.09 13.54 -12.07
N PHE A 23 -6.41 12.45 -12.44
CA PHE A 23 -4.99 12.26 -12.15
C PHE A 23 -4.12 13.34 -12.81
N SER A 24 -4.37 13.65 -14.08
CA SER A 24 -3.63 14.71 -14.80
C SER A 24 -3.84 16.09 -14.18
N GLU A 25 -5.07 16.40 -13.77
CA GLU A 25 -5.39 17.68 -13.14
C GLU A 25 -4.72 17.81 -11.77
N LEU A 26 -4.85 16.78 -10.93
CA LEU A 26 -4.22 16.74 -9.61
C LEU A 26 -2.70 16.84 -9.73
N GLY A 27 -2.11 16.09 -10.66
CA GLY A 27 -0.68 16.16 -10.96
C GLY A 27 -0.25 17.57 -11.37
N SER A 28 -0.99 18.22 -12.26
CA SER A 28 -0.67 19.61 -12.66
C SER A 28 -0.70 20.60 -11.50
N LYS A 29 -1.65 20.45 -10.56
CA LYS A 29 -1.78 21.32 -9.38
C LYS A 29 -0.61 21.10 -8.42
N LEU A 30 -0.28 19.85 -8.13
CA LEU A 30 0.84 19.47 -7.26
C LEU A 30 2.18 19.96 -7.80
N LEU A 31 2.40 19.82 -9.12
CA LEU A 31 3.59 20.34 -9.79
C LEU A 31 3.66 21.87 -9.76
N SER A 32 2.52 22.55 -9.93
CA SER A 32 2.47 24.02 -9.95
C SER A 32 2.72 24.67 -8.59
N ASP A 33 2.40 23.97 -7.50
CA ASP A 33 2.62 24.44 -6.12
C ASP A 33 4.08 24.27 -5.67
N GLY A 34 4.93 23.65 -6.50
CA GLY A 34 6.35 23.42 -6.23
C GLY A 34 6.62 22.41 -5.11
N GLY A 35 5.57 21.76 -4.58
CA GLY A 35 5.63 20.80 -3.48
C GLY A 35 5.95 19.36 -3.91
N SER A 36 6.00 19.05 -5.20
CA SER A 36 6.30 17.70 -5.71
C SER A 36 6.92 17.74 -7.11
N ALA A 37 7.81 16.80 -7.43
CA ALA A 37 8.26 16.53 -8.79
C ALA A 37 7.36 15.51 -9.49
N SER A 38 7.47 15.40 -10.82
CA SER A 38 6.63 14.48 -11.62
C SER A 38 6.84 13.01 -11.29
N ASN A 39 7.96 12.68 -10.65
CA ASN A 39 8.33 11.32 -10.28
C ASN A 39 7.97 10.98 -8.83
N ASP A 40 7.39 11.92 -8.08
CA ASP A 40 7.11 11.75 -6.64
C ASP A 40 5.68 11.25 -6.37
N PHE A 41 4.85 11.11 -7.42
CA PHE A 41 3.48 10.65 -7.30
C PHE A 41 3.10 9.67 -8.41
N GLY A 42 2.28 8.68 -8.04
CA GLY A 42 1.78 7.64 -8.95
C GLY A 42 0.31 7.33 -8.67
N GLN A 43 -0.32 6.60 -9.59
CA GLN A 43 -1.73 6.21 -9.45
C GLN A 43 -1.84 4.81 -8.84
N LEU A 44 -2.49 4.69 -7.69
CA LEU A 44 -2.88 3.38 -7.14
C LEU A 44 -4.16 2.89 -7.80
N SER A 45 -4.03 1.92 -8.70
CA SER A 45 -5.17 1.36 -9.45
C SER A 45 -5.76 0.14 -8.75
N PHE A 46 -6.95 0.30 -8.18
CA PHE A 46 -7.72 -0.81 -7.60
C PHE A 46 -8.68 -1.40 -8.63
N PRO A 47 -8.84 -2.74 -8.68
CA PRO A 47 -9.87 -3.37 -9.49
C PRO A 47 -11.26 -3.11 -8.88
N PRO A 48 -12.35 -3.37 -9.62
CA PRO A 48 -13.71 -3.27 -9.08
C PRO A 48 -13.94 -4.39 -8.05
N LEU A 49 -13.63 -4.10 -6.78
CA LEU A 49 -13.79 -5.03 -5.66
C LEU A 49 -15.27 -5.26 -5.38
N LYS A 50 -15.66 -6.53 -5.20
CA LYS A 50 -17.03 -6.85 -4.78
C LYS A 50 -17.24 -6.51 -3.31
N THR A 51 -17.86 -5.36 -3.09
CA THR A 51 -18.33 -4.92 -1.80
C THR A 51 -19.62 -5.67 -1.43
N GLY A 52 -19.73 -6.08 -0.16
CA GLY A 52 -20.89 -6.81 0.34
C GLY A 52 -22.04 -5.86 0.69
N THR A 53 -22.68 -6.10 1.84
CA THR A 53 -23.68 -5.17 2.40
C THR A 53 -22.99 -3.95 3.02
N LEU A 54 -23.74 -2.85 3.20
CA LEU A 54 -23.24 -1.67 3.92
C LEU A 54 -22.75 -2.03 5.34
N GLU A 55 -23.47 -2.90 6.05
CA GLU A 55 -23.07 -3.41 7.36
C GLU A 55 -21.70 -4.11 7.31
N SER A 56 -21.46 -4.92 6.28
CA SER A 56 -20.15 -5.57 6.10
C SER A 56 -19.02 -4.56 5.86
N LEU A 57 -19.30 -3.45 5.17
CA LEU A 57 -18.33 -2.38 4.94
C LEU A 57 -18.04 -1.58 6.23
N ILE A 58 -19.07 -1.32 7.05
CA ILE A 58 -18.89 -0.66 8.34
C ILE A 58 -18.00 -1.51 9.24
N SER A 59 -18.31 -2.81 9.38
CA SER A 59 -17.47 -3.75 10.14
C SER A 59 -16.03 -3.80 9.59
N LEU A 60 -15.85 -3.86 8.27
CA LEU A 60 -14.50 -3.83 7.67
C LEU A 60 -13.78 -2.51 7.96
N SER A 61 -14.47 -1.37 7.97
CA SER A 61 -13.86 -0.06 8.27
C SER A 61 -13.34 0.05 9.71
N GLU A 62 -13.92 -0.72 10.64
CA GLU A 62 -13.47 -0.78 12.03
C GLU A 62 -12.32 -1.79 12.23
N ASP A 63 -12.27 -2.85 11.42
CA ASP A 63 -11.28 -3.91 11.54
C ASP A 63 -9.99 -3.62 10.76
N LEU A 64 -10.09 -3.02 9.57
CA LEU A 64 -8.94 -2.70 8.73
C LEU A 64 -7.86 -1.88 9.45
N PRO A 65 -8.17 -0.84 10.25
CA PRO A 65 -7.15 -0.10 11.01
C PRO A 65 -6.43 -0.96 12.06
N LYS A 66 -7.13 -1.93 12.67
CA LYS A 66 -6.52 -2.84 13.66
C LYS A 66 -5.55 -3.80 12.95
N LEU A 67 -5.98 -4.34 11.81
CA LEU A 67 -5.17 -5.21 10.97
C LEU A 67 -3.94 -4.47 10.44
N ASP A 68 -4.10 -3.23 9.96
CA ASP A 68 -3.00 -2.38 9.51
C ASP A 68 -1.93 -2.17 10.60
N GLY A 69 -2.37 -1.85 11.82
CA GLY A 69 -1.47 -1.74 12.97
C GLY A 69 -0.74 -3.05 13.29
N GLN A 70 -1.44 -4.18 13.25
CA GLN A 70 -0.84 -5.50 13.46
C GLN A 70 0.18 -5.83 12.36
N TYR A 71 -0.16 -5.61 11.10
CA TYR A 71 0.70 -5.92 9.96
C TYR A 71 1.95 -5.05 9.94
N THR A 72 1.81 -3.77 10.30
CA THR A 72 2.95 -2.86 10.49
C THR A 72 3.92 -3.40 11.55
N GLN A 73 3.40 -3.92 12.67
CA GLN A 73 4.25 -4.53 13.70
C GLN A 73 4.97 -5.78 13.21
N ILE A 74 4.30 -6.65 12.45
CA ILE A 74 4.92 -7.86 11.87
C ILE A 74 6.08 -7.46 10.95
N VAL A 75 5.86 -6.52 10.03
CA VAL A 75 6.90 -6.03 9.12
C VAL A 75 8.06 -5.39 9.89
N ALA A 76 7.77 -4.59 10.92
CA ALA A 76 8.80 -3.99 11.77
C ALA A 76 9.68 -5.05 12.46
N LYS A 77 9.08 -6.11 13.02
CA LYS A 77 9.82 -7.24 13.62
C LYS A 77 10.74 -7.93 12.59
N ILE A 78 10.26 -8.14 11.37
CA ILE A 78 11.06 -8.76 10.29
C ILE A 78 12.27 -7.88 9.98
N ILE A 79 12.06 -6.57 9.80
CA ILE A 79 13.14 -5.61 9.53
C ILE A 79 14.14 -5.56 10.69
N ASP A 80 13.68 -5.54 11.94
CA ASP A 80 14.55 -5.53 13.11
C ASP A 80 15.37 -6.83 13.24
N THR A 81 14.79 -7.97 12.87
CA THR A 81 15.49 -9.26 12.83
C THR A 81 16.57 -9.25 11.75
N LEU A 82 16.25 -8.77 10.54
CA LEU A 82 17.24 -8.61 9.46
C LEU A 82 18.36 -7.65 9.87
N ARG A 83 18.01 -6.52 10.50
CA ARG A 83 18.99 -5.55 11.00
C ARG A 83 19.94 -6.18 12.01
N ALA A 84 19.43 -6.99 12.94
CA ALA A 84 20.25 -7.71 13.91
C ALA A 84 21.19 -8.73 13.25
N LEU A 85 20.71 -9.47 12.24
CA LEU A 85 21.52 -10.44 11.49
C LEU A 85 22.63 -9.77 10.67
N LEU A 86 22.37 -8.56 10.17
CA LEU A 86 23.31 -7.76 9.37
C LEU A 86 24.19 -6.83 10.24
N ASN A 87 24.25 -7.05 11.56
CA ASN A 87 25.05 -6.25 12.50
C ASN A 87 24.77 -4.73 12.43
N ASN A 88 23.53 -4.33 12.13
CA ASN A 88 23.11 -2.95 11.91
C ASN A 88 23.80 -2.23 10.73
N ASP A 89 24.30 -2.97 9.74
CA ASP A 89 24.75 -2.38 8.47
C ASP A 89 23.54 -1.97 7.62
N GLU A 90 23.34 -0.67 7.48
CA GLU A 90 22.23 -0.07 6.73
C GLU A 90 22.34 -0.32 5.22
N ALA A 91 23.55 -0.33 4.66
CA ALA A 91 23.77 -0.58 3.24
C ALA A 91 23.47 -2.03 2.88
N ALA A 92 23.86 -2.97 3.74
CA ALA A 92 23.51 -4.37 3.59
C ALA A 92 21.99 -4.58 3.76
N LEU A 93 21.36 -3.91 4.74
CA LEU A 93 19.92 -4.01 4.96
C LEU A 93 19.12 -3.54 3.74
N ALA A 94 19.51 -2.42 3.12
CA ALA A 94 18.85 -1.89 1.94
C ALA A 94 18.87 -2.87 0.74
N GLN A 95 19.88 -3.74 0.64
CA GLN A 95 19.95 -4.77 -0.40
C GLN A 95 18.98 -5.94 -0.18
N HIS A 96 18.48 -6.12 1.04
CA HIS A 96 17.58 -7.21 1.42
C HIS A 96 16.13 -6.77 1.60
N VAL A 97 15.87 -5.48 1.84
CA VAL A 97 14.51 -4.92 1.97
C VAL A 97 14.01 -4.49 0.59
N LEU A 98 13.79 -5.47 -0.29
CA LEU A 98 13.28 -5.29 -1.64
C LEU A 98 11.89 -5.93 -1.78
N VAL A 99 11.03 -5.32 -2.59
CA VAL A 99 9.70 -5.85 -2.92
C VAL A 99 9.68 -6.23 -4.39
N ASN A 100 9.47 -7.51 -4.71
CA ASN A 100 9.57 -8.03 -6.09
C ASN A 100 10.89 -7.63 -6.78
N GLU A 101 12.01 -7.69 -6.05
CA GLU A 101 13.35 -7.29 -6.51
C GLU A 101 13.49 -5.79 -6.85
N GLN A 102 12.52 -4.97 -6.43
CA GLN A 102 12.51 -3.52 -6.63
C GLN A 102 12.66 -2.77 -5.30
N SER A 103 13.14 -1.53 -5.39
CA SER A 103 13.11 -0.60 -4.25
C SER A 103 11.66 -0.30 -3.86
N LEU A 104 11.45 0.18 -2.63
CA LEU A 104 10.10 0.53 -2.18
C LEU A 104 9.52 1.71 -3.00
N ASP A 105 10.35 2.70 -3.33
CA ASP A 105 9.95 3.85 -4.16
C ASP A 105 9.46 3.40 -5.54
N ASP A 106 10.26 2.58 -6.22
CA ASP A 106 9.91 2.06 -7.55
C ASP A 106 8.64 1.19 -7.49
N TYR A 107 8.53 0.35 -6.46
CA TYR A 107 7.36 -0.49 -6.25
C TYR A 107 6.08 0.32 -6.00
N MET A 108 6.16 1.40 -5.21
CA MET A 108 5.00 2.24 -4.90
C MET A 108 4.54 3.05 -6.11
N LEU A 109 5.46 3.61 -6.90
CA LEU A 109 5.13 4.35 -8.12
C LEU A 109 4.55 3.45 -9.22
N GLY A 110 4.99 2.19 -9.28
CA GLY A 110 4.52 1.17 -10.21
C GLY A 110 3.46 0.23 -9.63
N TRP A 111 2.89 0.54 -8.45
CA TRP A 111 2.05 -0.39 -7.72
C TRP A 111 0.84 -0.82 -8.54
N SER A 112 0.57 -2.13 -8.52
CA SER A 112 -0.63 -2.70 -9.12
C SER A 112 -1.20 -3.80 -8.25
N TRP A 113 -2.52 -3.92 -8.29
CA TRP A 113 -3.20 -4.97 -7.54
C TRP A 113 -2.82 -6.37 -8.04
N ASN A 114 -2.40 -7.24 -7.13
CA ASN A 114 -2.09 -8.64 -7.46
C ASN A 114 -3.38 -9.44 -7.68
N THR A 115 -3.91 -9.37 -8.91
CA THR A 115 -5.16 -10.05 -9.31
C THR A 115 -5.06 -11.57 -9.32
N GLY A 116 -3.85 -12.13 -9.47
CA GLY A 116 -3.61 -13.57 -9.41
C GLY A 116 -3.82 -14.13 -8.01
N LYS A 117 -3.32 -13.40 -6.99
CA LYS A 117 -3.40 -13.80 -5.58
C LYS A 117 -4.70 -13.33 -4.91
N TYR A 118 -5.09 -12.08 -5.15
CA TYR A 118 -6.27 -11.46 -4.57
C TYR A 118 -7.30 -11.18 -5.68
N ARG A 119 -8.10 -12.18 -6.02
CA ARG A 119 -9.02 -12.06 -7.16
C ARG A 119 -10.15 -11.06 -6.86
N ALA A 120 -10.37 -10.09 -7.76
CA ALA A 120 -11.38 -9.04 -7.58
C ALA A 120 -12.83 -9.54 -7.65
N ASP A 121 -13.06 -10.75 -8.17
CA ASP A 121 -14.38 -11.37 -8.23
C ASP A 121 -14.80 -12.04 -6.90
N ARG A 122 -13.87 -12.17 -5.94
CA ARG A 122 -14.15 -12.61 -4.57
C ARG A 122 -14.67 -11.45 -3.74
N GLY A 123 -15.37 -11.78 -2.65
CA GLY A 123 -15.88 -10.77 -1.73
C GLY A 123 -14.72 -10.08 -1.00
N LEU A 124 -14.83 -8.77 -0.79
CA LEU A 124 -13.78 -7.99 -0.11
C LEU A 124 -13.35 -8.60 1.23
N ARG A 125 -14.30 -9.12 2.01
CA ARG A 125 -14.00 -9.78 3.29
C ARG A 125 -13.12 -11.03 3.13
N GLU A 126 -13.35 -11.84 2.10
CA GLU A 126 -12.54 -13.03 1.81
C GLU A 126 -11.09 -12.65 1.47
N THR A 127 -10.90 -11.55 0.74
CA THR A 127 -9.57 -10.99 0.46
C THR A 127 -8.86 -10.59 1.76
N VAL A 128 -9.55 -9.89 2.65
CA VAL A 128 -8.99 -9.47 3.95
C VAL A 128 -8.66 -10.68 4.83
N GLU A 129 -9.52 -11.69 4.88
CA GLU A 129 -9.25 -12.93 5.62
C GLU A 129 -8.04 -13.70 5.04
N THR A 130 -7.89 -13.71 3.72
CA THR A 130 -6.74 -14.33 3.04
C THR A 130 -5.45 -13.62 3.41
N LEU A 131 -5.44 -12.28 3.35
CA LEU A 131 -4.31 -11.46 3.81
C LEU A 131 -3.95 -11.75 5.27
N GLY A 132 -4.96 -11.83 6.15
CA GLY A 132 -4.73 -12.12 7.56
C GLY A 132 -4.13 -13.50 7.81
N LYS A 133 -4.59 -14.55 7.11
CA LYS A 133 -4.02 -15.89 7.21
C LYS A 133 -2.55 -15.92 6.78
N GLU A 134 -2.22 -15.22 5.70
CA GLU A 134 -0.84 -15.17 5.20
C GLU A 134 0.09 -14.42 6.14
N LEU A 135 -0.31 -13.23 6.63
CA LEU A 135 0.55 -12.46 7.53
C LEU A 135 0.73 -13.14 8.87
N ASN A 136 -0.31 -13.80 9.39
CA ASN A 136 -0.17 -14.66 10.57
C ASN A 136 0.75 -15.86 10.31
N SER A 137 0.75 -16.42 9.09
CA SER A 137 1.68 -17.50 8.72
C SER A 137 3.12 -17.02 8.56
N ILE A 138 3.34 -15.73 8.30
CA ILE A 138 4.68 -15.12 8.19
C ILE A 138 5.23 -14.74 9.58
N ASP A 139 4.37 -14.27 10.49
CA ASP A 139 4.77 -13.91 11.87
C ASP A 139 5.10 -15.13 12.74
N ASN A 140 4.50 -16.30 12.45
CA ASN A 140 4.76 -17.57 13.15
C ASN A 140 5.99 -18.30 12.58
#